data_AF-A0A1V4UDX0-F1
#
_entry.id   AF-A0A1V4UDX0-F1
#
_cell.length_a   1.000
_cell.length_b   1.000
_cell.length_c   1.000
_cell.angle_alpha   90.00
_cell.angle_beta   90.00
_cell.angle_gamma   90.00
#
_symmetry.space_group_name_H-M   'P 1'
#
loop_
_entity.id
_entity.type
_entity.pdbx_description
1 polymer ?
#
loop_
_entity_poly.entity_id
_entity_poly.type
_entity_poly.pdbx_seq_one_letter_code
_entity_poly.pdbx_strand_id
1 'polypeptide(L)'
;MRLKKTWTGSFKLNNSGQLSIDFIVGLSLFMIAFIIVSTMTSGLLVGLQSKTIDYDAVAYRTGVILAEDPGEIVETVGVAYIAPDRYAWDLVYPDYYATYYEANMLRMGLAIPRYYYDTPSHTTMAHKIEQFFNVTRYDRNFYKEKIIFGDYPYNYNITITPLDGSQSRSVGDPVPKNYQTGYIRRIVLVKHPSNVTLNVFDPFGNAYGELIVNINFYNLSTRTPGYMVFPSLERIVLNLTNFSSVNTTITDVKVCSPTCENPQSTTPTIWIKNPDGSVWQSYPITFPGGIPVENGTLIEVDPGYLSKRYFPNLGPVDRIDIKIQFTDNDPLVEQYLGGAKNFSYTPDVSLGESFDQPNLSAAVLEVWVW
;
A
#
# COMPACT_ATOMS: atom_id res chain seq x y z
N MET A 1 -35.04 -84.51 87.45
CA MET A 1 -33.84 -84.80 86.63
C MET A 1 -33.83 -83.81 85.47
N ARG A 2 -32.77 -82.99 85.36
CA ARG A 2 -32.63 -81.90 84.36
C ARG A 2 -32.58 -82.46 82.94
N LEU A 3 -33.32 -81.87 82.00
CA LEU A 3 -33.02 -81.91 80.57
C LEU A 3 -32.93 -80.47 80.05
N LYS A 4 -31.69 -80.01 79.80
CA LYS A 4 -31.40 -78.79 79.03
C LYS A 4 -31.41 -79.18 77.55
N LYS A 5 -32.29 -78.55 76.76
CA LYS A 5 -32.32 -78.65 75.30
C LYS A 5 -31.62 -77.42 74.73
N THR A 6 -30.42 -77.60 74.18
CA THR A 6 -29.67 -76.56 73.45
C THR A 6 -30.27 -76.39 72.05
N TRP A 7 -30.68 -75.16 71.74
CA TRP A 7 -31.11 -74.73 70.41
C TRP A 7 -29.89 -74.36 69.57
N THR A 8 -29.72 -75.01 68.41
CA THR A 8 -28.81 -74.57 67.34
C THR A 8 -29.67 -74.07 66.18
N GLY A 9 -29.86 -72.76 66.10
CA GLY A 9 -30.49 -72.11 64.94
C GLY A 9 -29.46 -71.94 63.81
N SER A 10 -29.64 -72.69 62.73
CA SER A 10 -28.93 -72.51 61.46
C SER A 10 -29.59 -71.37 60.68
N PHE A 11 -28.85 -70.29 60.39
CA PHE A 11 -29.27 -69.25 59.45
C PHE A 11 -29.20 -69.82 58.03
N LYS A 12 -30.35 -70.07 57.40
CA LYS A 12 -30.43 -70.29 55.95
C LYS A 12 -30.53 -68.94 55.24
N LEU A 13 -29.48 -68.56 54.52
CA LEU A 13 -29.54 -67.47 53.55
C LEU A 13 -30.45 -67.92 52.38
N ASN A 14 -31.55 -67.19 52.18
CA ASN A 14 -32.49 -67.45 51.11
C ASN A 14 -32.10 -66.63 49.87
N ASN A 15 -31.60 -67.29 48.83
CA ASN A 15 -31.08 -66.65 47.61
C ASN A 15 -32.18 -66.11 46.66
N SER A 16 -33.47 -66.31 46.97
CA SER A 16 -34.57 -65.91 46.09
C SER A 16 -34.77 -64.39 45.93
N GLY A 17 -34.17 -63.56 46.80
CA GLY A 17 -34.22 -62.09 46.69
C GLY A 17 -33.00 -61.45 46.02
N GLN A 18 -31.93 -62.21 45.78
CA GLN A 18 -30.65 -61.69 45.28
C GLN A 18 -30.77 -61.22 43.82
N LEU A 19 -31.50 -61.98 42.98
CA LEU A 19 -31.74 -61.62 41.57
C LEU A 19 -32.51 -60.30 41.42
N SER A 20 -33.46 -60.03 42.32
CA SER A 20 -34.24 -58.79 42.31
C SER A 20 -33.42 -57.58 42.80
N ILE A 21 -32.54 -57.78 43.77
CA ILE A 21 -31.64 -56.73 44.28
C ILE A 21 -30.59 -56.38 43.24
N ASP A 22 -29.96 -57.36 42.60
CA ASP A 22 -28.95 -57.13 41.56
C ASP A 22 -29.54 -56.40 40.35
N PHE A 23 -30.80 -56.68 40.00
CA PHE A 23 -31.52 -55.96 38.95
C PHE A 23 -31.79 -54.49 39.32
N ILE A 24 -32.24 -54.22 40.55
CA ILE A 24 -32.50 -52.84 41.01
C ILE A 24 -31.20 -52.04 41.08
N VAL A 25 -30.13 -52.64 41.58
CA VAL A 25 -28.81 -52.01 41.65
C VAL A 25 -28.26 -51.75 40.24
N GLY A 26 -28.37 -52.72 39.33
CA GLY A 26 -27.96 -52.60 37.93
C GLY A 26 -28.75 -51.51 37.19
N LEU A 27 -30.07 -51.47 37.34
CA LEU A 27 -30.94 -50.44 36.76
C LEU A 27 -30.60 -49.05 37.32
N SER A 28 -30.31 -48.94 38.62
CA SER A 28 -29.95 -47.67 39.26
C SER A 28 -28.61 -47.14 38.74
N LEU A 29 -27.60 -48.01 38.62
CA LEU A 29 -26.31 -47.66 38.02
C LEU A 29 -26.46 -47.25 36.56
N PHE A 30 -27.30 -47.96 35.79
CA PHE A 30 -27.61 -47.60 34.41
C PHE A 30 -28.27 -46.22 34.31
N MET A 31 -29.27 -45.93 35.13
CA MET A 31 -29.97 -44.64 35.11
C MET A 31 -29.06 -43.47 35.52
N ILE A 32 -28.19 -43.66 36.51
CA ILE A 32 -27.20 -42.64 36.91
C ILE A 32 -26.21 -42.39 35.77
N ALA A 33 -25.67 -43.46 35.18
CA ALA A 33 -24.75 -43.33 34.03
C ALA A 33 -25.42 -42.66 32.84
N PHE A 34 -26.68 -42.99 32.55
CA PHE A 34 -27.46 -42.40 31.46
C PHE A 34 -27.70 -40.90 31.67
N ILE A 35 -28.02 -40.48 32.90
CA ILE A 35 -28.19 -39.06 33.23
C ILE A 35 -26.86 -38.29 33.06
N ILE A 36 -25.74 -38.86 33.49
CA ILE A 36 -24.41 -38.24 33.32
C ILE A 36 -24.07 -38.10 31.82
N VAL A 37 -24.27 -39.15 31.02
CA VAL A 37 -24.01 -39.10 29.58
C VAL A 37 -24.94 -38.10 28.87
N SER A 38 -26.23 -38.07 29.22
CA SER A 38 -27.19 -37.15 28.61
C SER A 38 -26.87 -35.69 28.93
N THR A 39 -26.49 -35.38 30.18
CA THR A 39 -26.11 -34.03 30.60
C THR A 39 -24.79 -33.58 29.98
N MET A 40 -23.80 -34.48 29.85
CA MET A 40 -22.53 -34.18 29.16
C MET A 40 -22.71 -34.02 27.64
N THR A 41 -23.60 -34.78 27.02
CA THR A 41 -23.92 -34.63 25.58
C THR A 41 -24.52 -33.25 25.29
N SER A 42 -25.33 -32.70 26.19
CA SER A 42 -25.83 -31.32 26.04
C SER A 42 -24.71 -30.27 26.10
N GLY A 43 -23.70 -30.48 26.95
CA GLY A 43 -22.52 -29.61 27.04
C GLY A 43 -21.64 -29.60 25.78
N LEU A 44 -21.58 -30.72 25.04
CA LEU A 44 -20.86 -30.81 23.76
C LEU A 44 -21.47 -29.92 22.66
N LEU A 45 -22.77 -29.62 22.75
CA LEU A 45 -23.48 -28.80 21.75
C LEU A 45 -23.40 -27.29 22.07
N VAL A 46 -23.00 -26.90 23.29
CA VAL A 46 -22.89 -25.49 23.69
C VAL A 46 -21.74 -24.77 22.97
N GLY A 47 -20.71 -25.49 22.54
CA GLY A 47 -19.62 -24.95 21.72
C GLY A 47 -19.94 -24.82 20.22
N LEU A 48 -21.11 -25.28 19.77
CA LEU A 48 -21.58 -25.17 18.38
C LEU A 48 -22.44 -23.92 18.15
N GLN A 49 -22.53 -23.00 19.11
CA GLN A 49 -23.02 -21.65 18.77
C GLN A 49 -22.12 -21.14 17.65
N SER A 50 -22.69 -21.04 16.45
CA SER A 50 -22.02 -20.39 15.33
C SER A 50 -21.57 -19.04 15.86
N LYS A 51 -20.27 -18.77 15.78
CA LYS A 51 -19.77 -17.42 15.91
C LYS A 51 -20.54 -16.66 14.83
N THR A 52 -21.56 -15.88 15.19
CA THR A 52 -22.32 -15.12 14.21
C THR A 52 -21.34 -14.11 13.64
N ILE A 53 -20.86 -14.39 12.43
CA ILE A 53 -19.85 -13.58 11.79
C ILE A 53 -20.55 -12.29 11.35
N ASP A 54 -20.15 -11.20 11.98
CA ASP A 54 -20.62 -9.87 11.61
C ASP A 54 -19.81 -9.39 10.41
N TYR A 55 -20.32 -9.70 9.21
CA TYR A 55 -19.68 -9.29 7.97
C TYR A 55 -19.65 -7.76 7.82
N ASP A 56 -20.64 -7.04 8.34
CA ASP A 56 -20.68 -5.57 8.28
C ASP A 56 -19.55 -4.97 9.11
N ALA A 57 -19.28 -5.52 10.30
CA ALA A 57 -18.15 -5.09 11.12
C ALA A 57 -16.80 -5.31 10.42
N VAL A 58 -16.63 -6.44 9.71
CA VAL A 58 -15.40 -6.75 8.96
C VAL A 58 -15.25 -5.81 7.76
N ALA A 59 -16.32 -5.59 7.00
CA ALA A 59 -16.35 -4.65 5.88
C ALA A 59 -16.02 -3.23 6.37
N TYR A 60 -16.67 -2.77 7.45
CA TYR A 60 -16.44 -1.46 8.05
C TYR A 60 -14.99 -1.25 8.45
N ARG A 61 -14.40 -2.18 9.23
CA ARG A 61 -13.00 -2.11 9.65
C ARG A 61 -12.05 -2.07 8.46
N THR A 62 -12.30 -2.91 7.46
CA THR A 62 -11.52 -2.94 6.22
C THR A 62 -11.58 -1.59 5.50
N GLY A 63 -12.78 -1.01 5.36
CA GLY A 63 -12.98 0.29 4.74
C GLY A 63 -12.29 1.43 5.51
N VAL A 64 -12.27 1.39 6.84
CA VAL A 64 -11.52 2.35 7.68
C VAL A 64 -10.03 2.22 7.40
N ILE A 65 -9.48 1.02 7.47
CA ILE A 65 -8.05 0.76 7.23
C ILE A 65 -7.64 1.30 5.86
N LEU A 66 -8.36 0.94 4.81
CA LEU A 66 -8.00 1.39 3.47
C LEU A 66 -8.11 2.90 3.28
N ALA A 67 -9.11 3.56 3.87
CA ALA A 67 -9.35 4.98 3.65
C ALA A 67 -8.57 5.92 4.59
N GLU A 68 -8.16 5.46 5.77
CA GLU A 68 -7.61 6.32 6.82
C GLU A 68 -6.20 5.90 7.25
N ASP A 69 -5.78 4.67 6.98
CA ASP A 69 -4.47 4.16 7.32
C ASP A 69 -3.50 4.31 6.13
N PRO A 70 -2.27 4.77 6.33
CA PRO A 70 -1.25 4.75 5.28
C PRO A 70 -0.64 3.37 5.03
N GLY A 71 -0.91 2.39 5.89
CA GLY A 71 -0.30 1.07 5.94
C GLY A 71 0.96 1.03 6.77
N GLU A 72 1.43 -0.19 7.05
CA GLU A 72 2.46 -0.45 8.05
C GLU A 72 3.29 -1.69 7.68
N ILE A 73 4.59 -1.63 7.96
CA ILE A 73 5.50 -2.78 7.90
C ILE A 73 6.16 -3.01 9.26
N VAL A 74 6.45 -4.26 9.60
CA VAL A 74 7.09 -4.72 10.84
C VAL A 74 8.39 -3.97 11.05
N GLU A 75 8.45 -3.25 12.16
CA GLU A 75 9.65 -2.60 12.64
C GLU A 75 10.47 -3.50 13.56
N THR A 76 11.79 -3.31 13.52
CA THR A 76 12.61 -3.41 14.73
C THR A 76 12.43 -2.09 15.49
N VAL A 77 11.81 -2.13 16.67
CA VAL A 77 11.41 -0.98 17.49
C VAL A 77 12.43 0.19 17.46
N GLY A 78 12.00 1.38 17.02
CA GLY A 78 12.71 2.66 17.24
C GLY A 78 13.17 3.43 15.99
N VAL A 79 12.74 3.09 14.77
CA VAL A 79 13.31 3.68 13.54
C VAL A 79 12.29 4.31 12.58
N ALA A 80 11.01 3.94 12.59
CA ALA A 80 10.07 4.44 11.56
C ALA A 80 9.75 5.93 11.63
N TYR A 81 9.86 6.56 12.80
CA TYR A 81 9.57 8.00 12.94
C TYR A 81 10.55 8.90 12.17
N ILE A 82 11.70 8.36 11.76
CA ILE A 82 12.80 9.13 11.15
C ILE A 82 12.87 8.91 9.62
N ALA A 83 12.20 7.89 9.06
CA ALA A 83 12.35 7.50 7.64
C ALA A 83 11.13 6.75 7.05
N PRO A 84 9.93 7.34 7.01
CA PRO A 84 8.70 6.66 6.55
C PRO A 84 8.74 6.21 5.08
N ASP A 85 9.61 6.79 4.26
CA ASP A 85 9.92 6.35 2.90
C ASP A 85 10.65 5.01 2.83
N ARG A 86 11.43 4.67 3.86
CA ARG A 86 12.06 3.35 3.99
C ARG A 86 11.06 2.25 4.35
N TYR A 87 9.91 2.63 4.91
CA TYR A 87 8.93 1.72 5.50
C TYR A 87 7.53 1.82 4.86
N ALA A 88 7.43 2.44 3.68
CA ALA A 88 6.19 2.52 2.93
C ALA A 88 5.93 1.18 2.20
N TRP A 89 4.79 0.54 2.51
CA TRP A 89 4.43 -0.78 1.97
C TRP A 89 4.22 -0.80 0.45
N ASP A 90 3.90 0.36 -0.10
CA ASP A 90 3.63 0.62 -1.51
C ASP A 90 4.91 0.92 -2.32
N LEU A 91 6.06 1.06 -1.65
CA LEU A 91 7.37 1.23 -2.29
C LEU A 91 8.19 -0.07 -2.32
N VAL A 92 7.53 -1.22 -2.30
CA VAL A 92 8.21 -2.50 -2.49
C VAL A 92 8.38 -2.72 -3.99
N TYR A 93 9.62 -2.78 -4.46
CA TYR A 93 9.94 -3.02 -5.87
C TYR A 93 10.46 -4.44 -6.08
N PRO A 94 10.46 -4.98 -7.31
CA PRO A 94 10.84 -6.39 -7.59
C PRO A 94 12.33 -6.73 -7.41
N ASP A 95 13.08 -5.98 -6.61
CA ASP A 95 14.51 -6.19 -6.39
C ASP A 95 14.81 -7.23 -5.28
N TYR A 96 16.09 -7.39 -4.95
CA TYR A 96 16.65 -8.40 -4.03
C TYR A 96 15.99 -8.46 -2.63
N TYR A 97 15.19 -7.46 -2.25
CA TYR A 97 14.53 -7.39 -0.94
C TYR A 97 12.99 -7.51 -0.98
N ALA A 98 12.37 -7.69 -2.15
CA ALA A 98 10.91 -7.75 -2.30
C ALA A 98 10.25 -8.75 -1.34
N THR A 99 10.80 -9.96 -1.26
CA THR A 99 10.31 -11.04 -0.39
C THR A 99 10.43 -10.72 1.10
N TYR A 100 11.50 -10.02 1.50
CA TYR A 100 11.68 -9.56 2.88
C TYR A 100 10.61 -8.53 3.25
N TYR A 101 10.36 -7.55 2.40
CA TYR A 101 9.38 -6.50 2.69
C TYR A 101 7.94 -7.02 2.65
N GLU A 102 7.62 -7.95 1.74
CA GLU A 102 6.30 -8.59 1.70
C GLU A 102 6.04 -9.44 2.95
N ALA A 103 7.04 -10.20 3.41
CA ALA A 103 6.94 -10.97 4.65
C ALA A 103 6.79 -10.07 5.88
N ASN A 104 7.42 -8.89 5.86
CA ASN A 104 7.35 -7.91 6.95
C ASN A 104 6.21 -6.91 6.79
N MET A 105 5.33 -7.01 5.80
CA MET A 105 4.18 -6.10 5.78
C MET A 105 3.17 -6.51 6.85
N LEU A 106 2.71 -5.55 7.65
CA LEU A 106 1.66 -5.76 8.64
C LEU A 106 0.30 -5.42 8.07
N ARG A 107 0.20 -4.30 7.36
CA ARG A 107 -1.08 -3.74 6.92
C ARG A 107 -0.93 -2.93 5.65
N MET A 108 -1.86 -3.09 4.72
CA MET A 108 -1.98 -2.20 3.57
C MET A 108 -3.01 -1.11 3.88
N GLY A 109 -2.66 0.12 3.55
CA GLY A 109 -3.53 1.28 3.71
C GLY A 109 -3.28 2.28 2.58
N LEU A 110 -4.34 2.89 2.05
CA LEU A 110 -4.24 3.73 0.86
C LEU A 110 -4.00 5.20 1.21
N ALA A 111 -4.18 5.60 2.48
CA ALA A 111 -4.09 6.98 2.87
C ALA A 111 -2.66 7.55 2.70
N ILE A 112 -2.57 8.87 2.57
CA ILE A 112 -1.29 9.57 2.61
C ILE A 112 -0.58 9.34 3.96
N PRO A 113 0.77 9.29 4.00
CA PRO A 113 1.52 9.16 5.24
C PRO A 113 1.26 10.32 6.19
N ARG A 114 1.16 10.01 7.49
CA ARG A 114 0.94 10.98 8.56
C ARG A 114 2.29 11.51 9.06
N TYR A 115 2.89 12.44 8.31
CA TYR A 115 4.24 12.97 8.61
C TYR A 115 4.23 14.01 9.74
N TYR A 116 3.20 14.85 9.78
CA TYR A 116 2.95 15.85 10.80
C TYR A 116 1.43 15.89 11.01
N TYR A 117 0.98 15.91 12.26
CA TYR A 117 -0.43 15.89 12.65
C TYR A 117 -1.25 16.88 11.79
N ASP A 118 -2.45 16.46 11.34
CA ASP A 118 -3.41 17.14 10.44
C ASP A 118 -3.45 16.72 8.94
N THR A 119 -2.86 15.59 8.54
CA THR A 119 -3.17 15.01 7.22
C THR A 119 -4.65 14.65 7.09
N PRO A 120 -5.34 15.00 5.97
CA PRO A 120 -6.77 14.83 5.88
C PRO A 120 -7.06 13.33 5.77
N SER A 121 -7.95 12.85 6.63
CA SER A 121 -8.49 11.49 6.48
C SER A 121 -9.10 11.35 5.08
N HIS A 122 -9.08 10.14 4.52
CA HIS A 122 -9.63 9.84 3.19
C HIS A 122 -8.89 10.45 2.00
N THR A 123 -7.69 11.00 2.18
CA THR A 123 -6.82 11.34 1.04
C THR A 123 -5.89 10.16 0.74
N THR A 124 -6.00 9.63 -0.47
CA THR A 124 -5.30 8.45 -0.95
C THR A 124 -4.30 8.83 -2.04
N MET A 125 -3.14 8.18 -2.08
CA MET A 125 -2.16 8.40 -3.15
C MET A 125 -2.48 7.57 -4.41
N ALA A 126 -2.38 8.17 -5.60
CA ALA A 126 -2.65 7.47 -6.86
C ALA A 126 -1.75 6.23 -7.06
N HIS A 127 -0.45 6.32 -6.75
CA HIS A 127 0.47 5.19 -6.88
C HIS A 127 0.17 4.05 -5.89
N LYS A 128 -0.37 4.34 -4.70
CA LYS A 128 -0.84 3.30 -3.76
C LYS A 128 -1.99 2.51 -4.35
N ILE A 129 -2.90 3.15 -5.08
CA ILE A 129 -3.98 2.45 -5.80
C ILE A 129 -3.39 1.58 -6.92
N GLU A 130 -2.39 2.06 -7.66
CA GLU A 130 -1.70 1.25 -8.68
C GLU A 130 -1.06 0.00 -8.08
N GLN A 131 -0.37 0.12 -6.96
CA GLN A 131 0.27 -1.00 -6.26
C GLN A 131 -0.77 -1.93 -5.63
N PHE A 132 -1.80 -1.38 -4.99
CA PHE A 132 -2.86 -2.15 -4.34
C PHE A 132 -3.67 -2.99 -5.33
N PHE A 133 -3.91 -2.53 -6.56
CA PHE A 133 -4.66 -3.30 -7.54
C PHE A 133 -3.77 -4.11 -8.49
N ASN A 134 -2.48 -4.23 -8.18
CA ASN A 134 -1.56 -5.06 -8.94
C ASN A 134 -1.73 -6.55 -8.59
N VAL A 135 -2.72 -7.18 -9.23
CA VAL A 135 -3.08 -8.60 -9.00
C VAL A 135 -2.00 -9.60 -9.41
N THR A 136 -0.98 -9.17 -10.17
CA THR A 136 0.17 -10.04 -10.48
C THR A 136 1.12 -10.20 -9.30
N ARG A 137 1.08 -9.26 -8.35
CA ARG A 137 1.98 -9.22 -7.20
C ARG A 137 1.39 -9.84 -5.95
N TYR A 138 0.17 -9.46 -5.62
CA TYR A 138 -0.48 -9.88 -4.36
C TYR A 138 -1.59 -10.88 -4.65
N ASP A 139 -1.49 -12.05 -4.02
CA ASP A 139 -2.50 -13.08 -4.13
C ASP A 139 -3.66 -12.85 -3.15
N ARG A 140 -4.70 -13.69 -3.25
CA ARG A 140 -5.87 -13.62 -2.38
C ARG A 140 -5.52 -13.76 -0.90
N ASN A 141 -4.59 -14.65 -0.55
CA ASN A 141 -4.26 -14.92 0.85
C ASN A 141 -3.58 -13.72 1.48
N PHE A 142 -2.78 -13.02 0.69
CA PHE A 142 -2.11 -11.80 1.09
C PHE A 142 -3.08 -10.70 1.53
N TYR A 143 -4.09 -10.37 0.72
CA TYR A 143 -5.11 -9.38 1.13
C TYR A 143 -5.89 -9.82 2.38
N LYS A 144 -6.19 -11.12 2.52
CA LYS A 144 -6.88 -11.64 3.70
C LYS A 144 -6.09 -11.38 4.97
N GLU A 145 -4.79 -11.65 4.93
CA GLU A 145 -3.90 -11.48 6.07
C GLU A 145 -3.65 -9.99 6.38
N LYS A 146 -3.39 -9.17 5.36
CA LYS A 146 -2.88 -7.80 5.54
C LYS A 146 -3.96 -6.72 5.61
N ILE A 147 -5.22 -7.01 5.29
CA ILE A 147 -6.30 -6.00 5.23
C ILE A 147 -7.57 -6.48 5.92
N ILE A 148 -7.98 -7.73 5.68
CA ILE A 148 -9.25 -8.24 6.23
C ILE A 148 -9.09 -8.58 7.72
N PHE A 149 -7.89 -8.99 8.17
CA PHE A 149 -7.57 -9.34 9.56
C PHE A 149 -8.58 -10.32 10.18
N GLY A 150 -8.79 -11.44 9.50
CA GLY A 150 -9.82 -12.41 9.84
C GLY A 150 -9.28 -13.83 9.99
N ASP A 151 -9.58 -14.48 11.12
CA ASP A 151 -9.31 -15.92 11.33
C ASP A 151 -10.27 -16.83 10.54
N TYR A 152 -11.30 -16.24 9.93
CA TYR A 152 -12.30 -16.93 9.13
C TYR A 152 -12.00 -16.75 7.63
N PRO A 153 -12.23 -17.78 6.78
CA PRO A 153 -11.99 -17.67 5.35
C PRO A 153 -13.06 -16.81 4.67
N TYR A 154 -12.93 -15.48 4.78
CA TYR A 154 -13.79 -14.53 4.07
C TYR A 154 -13.53 -14.56 2.57
N ASN A 155 -14.58 -14.43 1.77
CA ASN A 155 -14.47 -13.87 0.42
C ASN A 155 -14.70 -12.37 0.51
N TYR A 156 -14.14 -11.64 -0.45
CA TYR A 156 -14.24 -10.19 -0.46
C TYR A 156 -14.23 -9.65 -1.88
N ASN A 157 -14.78 -8.45 -2.05
CA ASN A 157 -14.59 -7.65 -3.24
C ASN A 157 -14.28 -6.21 -2.80
N ILE A 158 -13.11 -5.70 -3.19
CA ILE A 158 -12.73 -4.31 -2.93
C ILE A 158 -12.68 -3.62 -4.28
N THR A 159 -13.44 -2.54 -4.43
CA THR A 159 -13.51 -1.77 -5.68
C THR A 159 -13.27 -0.30 -5.39
N ILE A 160 -12.51 0.37 -6.26
CA ILE A 160 -12.42 1.82 -6.32
C ILE A 160 -12.96 2.33 -7.65
N THR A 161 -13.92 3.24 -7.57
CA THR A 161 -14.60 3.83 -8.73
C THR A 161 -14.37 5.34 -8.73
N PRO A 162 -13.52 5.85 -9.64
CA PRO A 162 -13.37 7.29 -9.85
C PRO A 162 -14.70 7.94 -10.24
N LEU A 163 -14.99 9.12 -9.70
CA LEU A 163 -16.21 9.88 -10.03
C LEU A 163 -16.11 10.68 -11.33
N ASP A 164 -14.90 10.78 -11.90
CA ASP A 164 -14.62 11.44 -13.17
C ASP A 164 -14.96 10.58 -14.41
N GLY A 165 -15.46 9.36 -14.19
CA GLY A 165 -15.80 8.42 -15.26
C GLY A 165 -14.64 7.53 -15.72
N SER A 166 -13.47 7.63 -15.07
CA SER A 166 -12.34 6.73 -15.34
C SER A 166 -12.66 5.28 -14.95
N GLN A 167 -11.88 4.33 -15.49
CA GLN A 167 -12.09 2.91 -15.27
C GLN A 167 -12.01 2.54 -13.77
N SER A 168 -13.03 1.81 -13.29
CA SER A 168 -13.01 1.23 -11.94
C SER A 168 -12.01 0.10 -11.84
N ARG A 169 -11.36 -0.04 -10.68
CA ARG A 169 -10.44 -1.14 -10.37
C ARG A 169 -11.03 -1.98 -9.25
N SER A 170 -10.94 -3.30 -9.38
CA SER A 170 -11.45 -4.23 -8.38
C SER A 170 -10.50 -5.38 -8.11
N VAL A 171 -10.51 -5.89 -6.89
CA VAL A 171 -9.77 -7.08 -6.46
C VAL A 171 -10.65 -7.96 -5.59
N GLY A 172 -10.46 -9.27 -5.69
CA GLY A 172 -11.22 -10.28 -4.96
C GLY A 172 -12.21 -11.04 -5.84
N ASP A 173 -13.25 -11.58 -5.20
CA ASP A 173 -14.27 -12.43 -5.81
C ASP A 173 -15.45 -11.62 -6.36
N PRO A 174 -16.20 -12.14 -7.34
CA PRO A 174 -17.46 -11.52 -7.75
C PRO A 174 -18.48 -11.56 -6.61
N VAL A 175 -19.16 -10.43 -6.38
CA VAL A 175 -20.16 -10.29 -5.30
C VAL A 175 -21.36 -11.22 -5.57
N PRO A 176 -21.72 -12.13 -4.65
CA PRO A 176 -22.85 -13.04 -4.83
C PRO A 176 -24.18 -12.31 -4.69
N LYS A 177 -25.15 -12.59 -5.57
CA LYS A 177 -26.44 -11.88 -5.60
C LYS A 177 -27.41 -12.25 -4.45
N ASN A 178 -27.23 -13.40 -3.81
CA ASN A 178 -28.18 -13.98 -2.85
C ASN A 178 -27.51 -14.52 -1.57
N TYR A 179 -26.39 -13.92 -1.16
CA TYR A 179 -25.68 -14.34 0.05
C TYR A 179 -25.70 -13.23 1.10
N GLN A 180 -25.59 -13.58 2.38
CA GLN A 180 -25.42 -12.58 3.42
C GLN A 180 -24.05 -11.93 3.23
N THR A 181 -24.01 -10.65 2.94
CA THR A 181 -22.78 -9.90 2.72
C THR A 181 -22.72 -8.72 3.69
N GLY A 182 -21.51 -8.39 4.09
CA GLY A 182 -21.19 -7.13 4.73
C GLY A 182 -20.76 -6.11 3.69
N TYR A 183 -21.16 -4.86 3.86
CA TYR A 183 -20.88 -3.80 2.88
C TYR A 183 -20.55 -2.46 3.54
N ILE A 184 -19.52 -1.80 3.02
CA ILE A 184 -19.25 -0.39 3.31
C ILE A 184 -18.85 0.35 2.04
N ARG A 185 -19.29 1.61 1.97
CA ARG A 185 -18.93 2.56 0.91
C ARG A 185 -18.36 3.83 1.52
N ARG A 186 -17.26 4.32 0.98
CA ARG A 186 -16.57 5.53 1.43
C ARG A 186 -16.21 6.41 0.24
N ILE A 187 -16.22 7.72 0.44
CA ILE A 187 -15.68 8.68 -0.54
C ILE A 187 -14.24 8.96 -0.13
N VAL A 188 -13.31 8.85 -1.08
CA VAL A 188 -11.90 9.15 -0.91
C VAL A 188 -11.46 10.17 -1.95
N LEU A 189 -10.46 10.98 -1.61
CA LEU A 189 -9.80 11.91 -2.52
C LEU A 189 -8.51 11.27 -3.01
N VAL A 190 -8.42 10.98 -4.30
CA VAL A 190 -7.23 10.47 -4.95
C VAL A 190 -6.35 11.64 -5.33
N LYS A 191 -5.17 11.67 -4.72
CA LYS A 191 -4.13 12.63 -5.01
C LYS A 191 -3.24 12.14 -6.13
N HIS A 192 -3.21 12.92 -7.21
CA HIS A 192 -2.40 12.67 -8.40
C HIS A 192 -0.99 13.23 -8.26
N PRO A 193 -0.04 12.77 -9.09
CA PRO A 193 1.33 13.30 -9.11
C PRO A 193 1.37 14.82 -9.33
N SER A 194 2.41 15.45 -8.80
CA SER A 194 2.69 16.86 -9.09
C SER A 194 3.43 17.00 -10.40
N ASN A 195 3.12 18.06 -11.14
CA ASN A 195 3.72 18.35 -12.43
C ASN A 195 4.30 19.78 -12.42
N VAL A 196 5.51 19.94 -12.95
CA VAL A 196 6.10 21.25 -13.20
C VAL A 196 6.40 21.38 -14.69
N THR A 197 6.01 22.49 -15.29
CA THR A 197 6.42 22.84 -16.65
C THR A 197 7.65 23.73 -16.58
N LEU A 198 8.75 23.25 -17.16
CA LEU A 198 10.05 23.92 -17.16
C LEU A 198 10.39 24.40 -18.56
N ASN A 199 10.82 25.65 -18.63
CA ASN A 199 11.38 26.24 -19.84
C ASN A 199 12.86 25.88 -19.94
N VAL A 200 13.24 25.10 -20.94
CA VAL A 200 14.63 24.69 -21.17
C VAL A 200 15.48 25.76 -21.85
N PHE A 201 14.91 26.89 -22.27
CA PHE A 201 15.65 28.02 -22.81
C PHE A 201 16.23 28.88 -21.68
N ASP A 202 17.56 28.98 -21.65
CA ASP A 202 18.30 29.92 -20.81
C ASP A 202 18.59 31.19 -21.61
N PRO A 203 17.97 32.34 -21.30
CA PRO A 203 18.16 33.58 -22.07
C PRO A 203 19.58 34.15 -21.98
N PHE A 204 20.40 33.69 -21.04
CA PHE A 204 21.76 34.20 -20.84
C PHE A 204 22.81 33.43 -21.64
N GLY A 205 22.47 32.28 -22.21
CA GLY A 205 23.36 31.50 -23.08
C GLY A 205 24.55 30.89 -22.35
N ASN A 206 24.39 30.52 -21.08
CA ASN A 206 25.48 29.98 -20.25
C ASN A 206 25.21 28.55 -19.75
N ALA A 207 24.17 27.90 -20.27
CA ALA A 207 23.73 26.59 -19.80
C ALA A 207 24.50 25.43 -20.44
N TYR A 208 24.96 25.59 -21.69
CA TYR A 208 25.75 24.57 -22.41
C TYR A 208 25.17 23.16 -22.34
N GLY A 209 23.86 23.03 -22.55
CA GLY A 209 23.13 21.77 -22.51
C GLY A 209 22.88 21.20 -21.11
N GLU A 210 23.31 21.84 -20.02
CA GLU A 210 23.06 21.36 -18.66
C GLU A 210 21.79 22.01 -18.06
N LEU A 211 20.78 21.21 -17.77
CA LEU A 211 19.61 21.60 -16.98
C LEU A 211 19.72 21.01 -15.57
N ILE A 212 19.63 21.85 -14.56
CA ILE A 212 19.63 21.46 -13.15
C ILE A 212 18.27 21.79 -12.56
N VAL A 213 17.54 20.79 -12.08
CA VAL A 213 16.25 20.97 -11.42
C VAL A 213 16.43 20.71 -9.92
N ASN A 214 16.37 21.78 -9.12
CA ASN A 214 16.46 21.71 -7.68
C ASN A 214 15.11 21.30 -7.07
N ILE A 215 15.12 20.23 -6.29
CA ILE A 215 13.96 19.73 -5.55
C ILE A 215 14.26 19.89 -4.06
N ASN A 216 13.52 20.78 -3.40
CA ASN A 216 13.68 21.06 -1.97
C ASN A 216 12.54 20.45 -1.17
N PHE A 217 12.84 19.40 -0.40
CA PHE A 217 11.83 18.60 0.31
C PHE A 217 11.13 19.40 1.40
N TYR A 218 11.85 20.31 2.06
CA TYR A 218 11.28 21.19 3.07
C TYR A 218 10.22 22.11 2.46
N ASN A 219 10.56 22.82 1.39
CA ASN A 219 9.60 23.74 0.76
C ASN A 219 8.35 23.00 0.25
N LEU A 220 8.53 21.79 -0.28
CA LEU A 220 7.45 20.97 -0.82
C LEU A 220 6.50 20.41 0.26
N SER A 221 7.00 20.20 1.47
CA SER A 221 6.22 19.71 2.62
C SER A 221 5.53 20.81 3.44
N THR A 222 5.71 22.09 3.12
CA THR A 222 5.13 23.21 3.89
C THR A 222 3.70 23.62 3.50
N ARG A 223 3.10 22.97 2.49
CA ARG A 223 1.73 23.27 2.05
C ARG A 223 0.68 22.65 2.95
N THR A 224 -0.59 23.01 2.72
CA THR A 224 -1.73 22.32 3.34
C THR A 224 -1.67 20.81 3.07
N PRO A 225 -1.93 19.94 4.06
CA PRO A 225 -1.60 18.52 4.00
C PRO A 225 -2.06 17.73 2.76
N GLY A 226 -3.23 18.02 2.20
CA GLY A 226 -3.71 17.38 0.96
C GLY A 226 -2.88 17.71 -0.29
N TYR A 227 -2.13 18.81 -0.27
CA TYR A 227 -1.36 19.35 -1.40
C TYR A 227 0.15 19.37 -1.15
N MET A 228 0.63 18.94 0.03
CA MET A 228 2.06 18.73 0.28
C MET A 228 2.62 17.79 -0.76
N VAL A 229 3.87 17.94 -1.21
CA VAL A 229 4.50 16.97 -2.11
C VAL A 229 5.59 16.27 -1.32
N PHE A 230 5.60 14.94 -1.39
CA PHE A 230 6.61 14.10 -0.74
C PHE A 230 7.49 13.47 -1.81
N PRO A 231 8.58 14.12 -2.26
CA PRO A 231 9.46 13.60 -3.32
C PRO A 231 9.99 12.18 -3.09
N SER A 232 10.18 11.79 -1.83
CA SER A 232 10.65 10.45 -1.46
C SER A 232 9.59 9.36 -1.59
N LEU A 233 8.31 9.72 -1.77
CA LEU A 233 7.17 8.79 -1.79
C LEU A 233 6.32 8.93 -3.03
N GLU A 234 6.26 10.12 -3.62
CA GLU A 234 5.39 10.45 -4.72
C GLU A 234 6.16 10.50 -6.02
N ARG A 235 5.41 10.27 -7.11
CA ARG A 235 5.91 10.48 -8.45
C ARG A 235 6.08 11.97 -8.71
N ILE A 236 7.20 12.33 -9.31
CA ILE A 236 7.50 13.69 -9.77
C ILE A 236 7.52 13.70 -11.28
N VAL A 237 6.83 14.67 -11.88
CA VAL A 237 6.79 14.86 -13.33
C VAL A 237 7.39 16.23 -13.68
N LEU A 238 8.38 16.21 -14.56
CA LEU A 238 8.97 17.40 -15.18
C LEU A 238 8.51 17.44 -16.64
N ASN A 239 7.78 18.47 -17.02
CA ASN A 239 7.33 18.73 -18.37
C ASN A 239 8.26 19.76 -19.04
N LEU A 240 9.03 19.35 -20.04
CA LEU A 240 10.06 20.18 -20.66
C LEU A 240 9.51 20.90 -21.90
N THR A 241 9.77 22.20 -22.00
CA THR A 241 9.24 23.06 -23.07
C THR A 241 10.26 24.08 -23.59
N ASN A 242 9.95 24.69 -24.73
CA ASN A 242 10.75 25.69 -25.45
C ASN A 242 12.09 25.18 -25.99
N PHE A 243 12.08 23.97 -26.55
CA PHE A 243 13.17 23.53 -27.42
C PHE A 243 13.16 24.33 -28.73
N SER A 244 14.30 24.92 -29.07
CA SER A 244 14.48 25.74 -30.28
C SER A 244 14.92 24.93 -31.51
N SER A 245 15.32 23.67 -31.31
CA SER A 245 15.82 22.78 -32.35
C SER A 245 15.17 21.40 -32.23
N VAL A 246 14.94 20.77 -33.39
CA VAL A 246 14.40 19.40 -33.50
C VAL A 246 15.50 18.33 -33.42
N ASN A 247 16.77 18.74 -33.42
CA ASN A 247 17.93 17.84 -33.33
C ASN A 247 18.43 17.67 -31.89
N THR A 248 17.80 18.35 -30.94
CA THR A 248 18.18 18.27 -29.54
C THR A 248 17.88 16.87 -29.01
N THR A 249 18.81 16.31 -28.24
CA THR A 249 18.64 15.02 -27.57
C THR A 249 19.04 15.08 -26.10
N ILE A 250 18.38 14.31 -25.25
CA ILE A 250 18.85 14.02 -23.89
C ILE A 250 19.89 12.91 -23.98
N THR A 251 21.08 13.15 -23.46
CA THR A 251 22.18 12.19 -23.45
C THR A 251 22.43 11.58 -22.09
N ASP A 252 22.09 12.29 -21.02
CA ASP A 252 22.27 11.78 -19.65
C ASP A 252 21.27 12.40 -18.68
N VAL A 253 20.95 11.66 -17.62
CA VAL A 253 20.16 12.13 -16.48
C VAL A 253 20.82 11.60 -15.22
N LYS A 254 21.11 12.49 -14.27
CA LYS A 254 21.74 12.17 -12.98
C LYS A 254 20.95 12.75 -11.84
N VAL A 255 21.08 12.11 -10.68
CA VAL A 255 20.53 12.61 -9.44
C VAL A 255 21.66 12.89 -8.46
N CYS A 256 21.68 14.09 -7.90
CA CYS A 256 22.81 14.58 -7.11
C CYS A 256 22.40 14.92 -5.67
N SER A 257 22.99 14.21 -4.69
CA SER A 257 22.90 14.52 -3.26
C SER A 257 23.92 13.73 -2.42
N PRO A 258 25.06 14.30 -1.96
CA PRO A 258 25.79 15.49 -2.44
C PRO A 258 26.68 15.20 -3.66
N THR A 259 26.83 13.93 -4.02
CA THR A 259 27.48 13.43 -5.24
C THR A 259 26.44 13.09 -6.29
N CYS A 260 26.81 13.11 -7.56
CA CYS A 260 25.91 12.75 -8.66
C CYS A 260 26.02 11.26 -8.98
N GLU A 261 24.89 10.59 -8.97
CA GLU A 261 24.75 9.18 -9.31
C GLU A 261 23.84 9.01 -10.54
N ASN A 262 24.17 8.01 -11.34
CA ASN A 262 23.34 7.61 -12.47
C ASN A 262 22.16 6.79 -11.93
N PRO A 263 20.92 7.00 -12.44
CA PRO A 263 19.80 6.19 -12.01
C PRO A 263 19.99 4.70 -12.24
N GLN A 264 19.35 3.90 -11.40
CA GLN A 264 19.40 2.45 -11.57
C GLN A 264 18.52 2.02 -12.74
N SER A 265 18.93 0.96 -13.43
CA SER A 265 18.18 0.40 -14.56
C SER A 265 16.89 -0.35 -14.16
N THR A 266 16.67 -0.48 -12.85
CA THR A 266 15.59 -1.27 -12.26
C THR A 266 14.65 -0.35 -11.50
N THR A 267 13.37 -0.71 -11.47
CA THR A 267 12.34 0.04 -10.74
C THR A 267 12.66 0.08 -9.24
N PRO A 268 12.50 1.23 -8.56
CA PRO A 268 12.09 2.53 -9.09
C PRO A 268 13.23 3.20 -9.86
N THR A 269 12.89 3.86 -10.98
CA THR A 269 13.85 4.53 -11.87
C THR A 269 13.31 5.88 -12.37
N ILE A 270 14.06 6.51 -13.28
CA ILE A 270 13.63 7.69 -14.02
C ILE A 270 13.25 7.28 -15.45
N TRP A 271 12.07 7.71 -15.87
CA TRP A 271 11.51 7.46 -17.19
C TRP A 271 11.53 8.74 -18.02
N ILE A 272 11.92 8.60 -19.29
CA ILE A 272 11.81 9.66 -20.30
C ILE A 272 10.67 9.27 -21.23
N LYS A 273 9.66 10.13 -21.33
CA LYS A 273 8.42 9.88 -22.04
C LYS A 273 8.15 10.97 -23.08
N ASN A 274 7.45 10.58 -24.13
CA ASN A 274 6.94 11.50 -25.14
C ASN A 274 5.84 12.42 -24.55
N PRO A 275 5.46 13.51 -25.23
CA PRO A 275 4.35 14.38 -24.82
C PRO A 275 3.00 13.68 -24.69
N ASP A 276 2.80 12.57 -25.41
CA ASP A 276 1.61 11.73 -25.29
C ASP A 276 1.63 10.81 -24.05
N GLY A 277 2.71 10.83 -23.27
CA GLY A 277 2.93 10.01 -22.09
C GLY A 277 3.42 8.59 -22.40
N SER A 278 3.63 8.22 -23.67
CA SER A 278 4.23 6.94 -24.03
C SER A 278 5.69 6.89 -23.58
N VAL A 279 6.08 5.75 -23.00
CA VAL A 279 7.45 5.56 -22.52
C VAL A 279 8.38 5.44 -23.72
N TRP A 280 9.36 6.35 -23.80
CA TRP A 280 10.43 6.24 -24.77
C TRP A 280 11.50 5.27 -24.24
N GLN A 281 12.01 5.53 -23.03
CA GLN A 281 13.02 4.70 -22.37
C GLN A 281 13.05 4.92 -20.84
N SER A 282 13.39 3.87 -20.08
CA SER A 282 13.91 4.00 -18.71
C SER A 282 15.42 4.19 -18.72
N TYR A 283 15.93 4.98 -17.78
CA TYR A 283 17.36 5.07 -17.55
C TYR A 283 17.97 3.69 -17.22
N PRO A 284 19.22 3.35 -17.62
CA PRO A 284 20.17 4.15 -18.38
C PRO A 284 19.79 4.37 -19.83
N ILE A 285 20.19 5.53 -20.34
CA ILE A 285 20.12 5.84 -21.77
C ILE A 285 21.14 4.95 -22.47
N THR A 286 20.65 3.90 -23.11
CA THR A 286 21.49 2.91 -23.82
C THR A 286 21.73 3.28 -25.29
N PHE A 287 21.11 4.36 -25.77
CA PHE A 287 21.19 4.76 -27.18
C PHE A 287 22.37 5.70 -27.43
N PRO A 288 23.32 5.37 -28.33
CA PRO A 288 24.51 6.19 -28.56
C PRO A 288 24.23 7.56 -29.21
N GLY A 289 23.00 7.80 -29.67
CA GLY A 289 22.55 9.09 -30.22
C GLY A 289 21.73 9.95 -29.25
N GLY A 290 21.52 9.52 -28.02
CA GLY A 290 20.60 10.17 -27.08
C GLY A 290 19.13 9.98 -27.44
N ILE A 291 18.26 10.61 -26.66
CA ILE A 291 16.79 10.55 -26.80
C ILE A 291 16.31 11.87 -27.42
N PRO A 292 15.68 11.86 -28.61
CA PRO A 292 15.15 13.08 -29.20
C PRO A 292 14.10 13.71 -28.29
N VAL A 293 14.15 15.03 -28.18
CA VAL A 293 13.19 15.79 -27.38
C VAL A 293 12.31 16.67 -28.24
N GLU A 294 11.12 16.93 -27.73
CA GLU A 294 10.17 17.87 -28.30
C GLU A 294 9.46 18.63 -27.18
N ASN A 295 8.73 19.68 -27.53
CA ASN A 295 7.96 20.43 -26.55
C ASN A 295 6.88 19.53 -25.94
N GLY A 296 6.95 19.34 -24.63
CA GLY A 296 6.10 18.42 -23.90
C GLY A 296 6.80 17.12 -23.49
N THR A 297 8.08 16.90 -23.84
CA THR A 297 8.83 15.73 -23.35
C THR A 297 8.80 15.68 -21.82
N LEU A 298 8.45 14.52 -21.27
CA LEU A 298 8.27 14.33 -19.84
C LEU A 298 9.44 13.55 -19.24
N ILE A 299 9.93 14.00 -18.10
CA ILE A 299 10.83 13.22 -17.23
C ILE A 299 10.06 12.88 -15.97
N GLU A 300 9.89 11.60 -15.72
CA GLU A 300 9.09 11.07 -14.62
C GLU A 300 9.96 10.27 -13.68
N VAL A 301 10.00 10.69 -12.42
CA VAL A 301 10.71 9.99 -11.36
C VAL A 301 9.75 9.07 -10.64
N ASP A 302 10.06 7.78 -10.59
CA ASP A 302 9.22 6.80 -9.91
C ASP A 302 9.08 7.12 -8.40
N PRO A 303 7.91 6.82 -7.81
CA PRO A 303 7.74 6.80 -6.36
C PRO A 303 8.90 6.07 -5.67
N GLY A 304 9.36 6.56 -4.53
CA GLY A 304 10.42 5.88 -3.77
C GLY A 304 11.83 5.97 -4.34
N TYR A 305 12.04 6.48 -5.56
CA TYR A 305 13.39 6.62 -6.11
C TYR A 305 14.23 7.62 -5.29
N LEU A 306 13.63 8.76 -4.90
CA LEU A 306 14.29 9.79 -4.09
C LEU A 306 14.20 9.51 -2.57
N SER A 307 14.13 8.23 -2.19
CA SER A 307 14.04 7.82 -0.79
C SER A 307 15.41 7.52 -0.17
N LYS A 308 15.43 7.44 1.16
CA LYS A 308 16.53 6.94 1.99
C LYS A 308 17.00 5.53 1.63
N ARG A 309 16.22 4.76 0.85
CA ARG A 309 16.67 3.47 0.33
C ARG A 309 17.81 3.64 -0.66
N TYR A 310 17.70 4.61 -1.57
CA TYR A 310 18.70 4.88 -2.60
C TYR A 310 19.68 5.95 -2.17
N PHE A 311 19.25 6.88 -1.32
CA PHE A 311 20.08 7.97 -0.81
C PHE A 311 20.06 7.98 0.73
N PRO A 312 20.85 7.13 1.40
CA PRO A 312 20.77 6.90 2.86
C PRO A 312 20.91 8.15 3.73
N ASN A 313 21.55 9.18 3.19
CA ASN A 313 21.81 10.44 3.89
C ASN A 313 20.70 11.49 3.69
N LEU A 314 19.70 11.24 2.84
CA LEU A 314 18.60 12.19 2.59
C LEU A 314 17.70 12.34 3.82
N GLY A 315 17.73 13.48 4.48
CA GLY A 315 16.77 13.91 5.48
C GLY A 315 15.49 14.51 4.89
N PRO A 316 14.44 14.70 5.71
CA PRO A 316 13.18 15.31 5.29
C PRO A 316 13.27 16.80 4.91
N VAL A 317 14.41 17.45 5.20
CA VAL A 317 14.69 18.86 4.86
C VAL A 317 15.71 19.02 3.75
N ASP A 318 16.11 17.90 3.15
CA ASP A 318 17.23 17.89 2.20
C ASP A 318 16.82 18.40 0.83
N ARG A 319 17.84 18.63 0.01
CA ARG A 319 17.71 19.07 -1.36
C ARG A 319 18.38 18.05 -2.25
N ILE A 320 17.76 17.80 -3.39
CA ILE A 320 18.32 16.96 -4.42
C ILE A 320 18.21 17.65 -5.76
N ASP A 321 19.24 17.50 -6.58
CA ASP A 321 19.24 18.06 -7.93
C ASP A 321 19.06 16.93 -8.94
N ILE A 322 18.15 17.12 -9.89
CA ILE A 322 18.09 16.30 -11.10
C ILE A 322 18.84 17.07 -12.18
N LYS A 323 19.95 16.49 -12.64
CA LYS A 323 20.75 17.03 -13.73
C LYS A 323 20.42 16.31 -15.02
N ILE A 324 20.10 17.06 -16.06
CA ILE A 324 19.77 16.54 -17.38
C ILE A 324 20.78 17.14 -18.35
N GLN A 325 21.48 16.29 -19.08
CA GLN A 325 22.40 16.70 -20.13
C GLN A 325 21.70 16.59 -21.47
N PHE A 326 21.70 17.69 -22.20
CA PHE A 326 21.29 17.76 -23.58
C PHE A 326 22.51 17.91 -24.50
N THR A 327 22.32 17.54 -25.76
CA THR A 327 23.24 17.86 -26.86
C THR A 327 22.43 18.29 -28.07
N ASP A 328 22.98 19.22 -28.85
CA ASP A 328 22.47 19.59 -30.17
C ASP A 328 23.62 19.61 -31.17
N ASN A 329 23.31 19.48 -32.46
CA ASN A 329 24.30 19.61 -33.52
C ASN A 329 24.77 21.07 -33.71
N ASP A 330 23.96 22.04 -33.28
CA ASP A 330 24.32 23.46 -33.29
C ASP A 330 24.80 23.93 -31.89
N PRO A 331 26.10 24.24 -31.72
CA PRO A 331 26.64 24.76 -30.47
C PRO A 331 25.98 26.07 -30.02
N LEU A 332 25.43 26.86 -30.96
CA LEU A 332 24.71 28.07 -30.64
C LEU A 332 23.36 27.79 -30.01
N VAL A 333 22.74 26.63 -30.27
CA VAL A 333 21.54 26.18 -29.59
C VAL A 333 21.89 25.64 -28.21
N GLU A 334 22.94 24.81 -28.14
CA GLU A 334 23.38 24.17 -26.91
C GLU A 334 23.72 25.17 -25.79
N GLN A 335 24.36 26.31 -26.12
CA GLN A 335 24.68 27.34 -25.11
C GLN A 335 23.43 27.92 -24.39
N TYR A 336 22.28 28.02 -25.09
CA TYR A 336 21.02 28.53 -24.52
C TYR A 336 20.11 27.40 -24.02
N LEU A 337 20.58 26.16 -23.98
CA LEU A 337 19.78 25.01 -23.59
C LEU A 337 20.12 24.59 -22.16
N GLY A 338 19.17 24.72 -21.24
CA GLY A 338 19.23 24.25 -19.86
C GLY A 338 19.06 25.36 -18.83
N GLY A 339 19.98 25.42 -17.87
CA GLY A 339 20.00 26.38 -16.77
C GLY A 339 19.56 25.78 -15.43
N ALA A 340 19.53 26.60 -14.37
CA ALA A 340 19.13 26.17 -13.04
C ALA A 340 17.67 26.53 -12.76
N LYS A 341 16.84 25.52 -12.47
CA LYS A 341 15.39 25.62 -12.27
C LYS A 341 14.98 25.04 -10.92
N ASN A 342 13.82 25.45 -10.42
CA ASN A 342 13.30 24.96 -9.15
C ASN A 342 11.99 24.19 -9.33
N PHE A 343 11.94 22.97 -8.80
CA PHE A 343 10.67 22.28 -8.58
C PHE A 343 10.01 22.90 -7.34
N SER A 344 9.17 23.92 -7.57
CA SER A 344 8.60 24.72 -6.48
C SER A 344 7.17 25.19 -6.78
N TYR A 345 6.39 25.44 -5.72
CA TYR A 345 5.05 26.02 -5.85
C TYR A 345 5.00 27.46 -6.36
N THR A 346 6.15 28.12 -6.50
CA THR A 346 6.28 29.51 -6.94
C THR A 346 7.18 29.54 -8.18
N PRO A 347 6.67 29.07 -9.34
CA PRO A 347 7.44 29.00 -10.57
C PRO A 347 7.74 30.40 -11.11
N ASP A 348 8.77 30.51 -11.96
CA ASP A 348 9.10 31.76 -12.64
C ASP A 348 8.18 31.96 -13.86
N VAL A 349 7.07 32.66 -13.62
CA VAL A 349 6.07 32.97 -14.65
C VAL A 349 6.66 33.81 -15.78
N SER A 350 7.72 34.59 -15.54
CA SER A 350 8.37 35.40 -16.58
C SER A 350 9.08 34.55 -17.62
N LEU A 351 9.47 33.33 -17.25
CA LEU A 351 10.06 32.33 -18.12
C LEU A 351 9.02 31.34 -18.66
N GLY A 352 7.72 31.55 -18.41
CA GLY A 352 6.67 30.63 -18.84
C GLY A 352 6.63 29.32 -18.05
N GLU A 353 7.26 29.28 -16.88
CA GLU A 353 7.26 28.10 -16.02
C GLU A 353 5.97 28.03 -15.20
N SER A 354 5.48 26.82 -14.96
CA SER A 354 4.28 26.59 -14.16
C SER A 354 4.47 25.42 -13.21
N PHE A 355 3.76 25.48 -12.09
CA PHE A 355 3.66 24.38 -11.15
C PHE A 355 2.19 24.04 -10.99
N ASP A 356 1.82 22.84 -11.40
CA ASP A 356 0.48 22.32 -11.23
C ASP A 356 0.41 21.60 -9.88
N GLN A 357 -0.38 22.17 -8.97
CA GLN A 357 -0.61 21.54 -7.68
C GLN A 357 -1.19 20.13 -7.86
N PRO A 358 -0.88 19.18 -6.96
CA PRO A 358 -1.46 17.85 -7.01
C PRO A 358 -2.98 17.93 -7.15
N ASN A 359 -3.51 17.37 -8.24
CA ASN A 359 -4.94 17.31 -8.43
C ASN A 359 -5.55 16.30 -7.43
N LEU A 360 -6.69 16.66 -6.83
CA LEU A 360 -7.46 15.80 -5.94
C LEU A 360 -8.76 15.41 -6.63
N SER A 361 -8.85 14.17 -7.14
CA SER A 361 -10.07 13.65 -7.74
C SER A 361 -10.85 12.78 -6.76
N ALA A 362 -12.18 12.90 -6.75
CA ALA A 362 -13.00 12.09 -5.86
C ALA A 362 -13.21 10.68 -6.44
N ALA A 363 -13.17 9.68 -5.57
CA ALA A 363 -13.48 8.29 -5.91
C ALA A 363 -14.31 7.64 -4.80
N VAL A 364 -15.02 6.58 -5.17
CA VAL A 364 -15.81 5.75 -4.27
C VAL A 364 -15.02 4.48 -4.00
N LEU A 365 -14.72 4.22 -2.73
CA LEU A 365 -14.15 2.96 -2.25
C LEU A 365 -15.28 2.09 -1.68
N GLU A 366 -15.43 0.88 -2.23
CA GLU A 366 -16.43 -0.10 -1.81
C GLU A 366 -15.74 -1.36 -1.32
N VAL A 367 -16.22 -1.91 -0.21
CA VAL A 367 -15.74 -3.17 0.35
C VAL A 367 -16.94 -4.06 0.62
N TRP A 368 -16.92 -5.25 0.03
CA TRP A 368 -17.87 -6.33 0.24
C TRP A 368 -17.15 -7.49 0.91
N VAL A 369 -17.78 -8.14 1.88
CA VAL A 369 -17.23 -9.31 2.60
C VAL A 369 -18.32 -10.36 2.81
N TRP A 370 -18.01 -11.66 2.64
CA TRP A 370 -18.96 -12.76 2.88
C TRP A 370 -18.32 -14.12 3.17
#